data_AF-A0A1F3UJJ8-F1
#
_entry.id   AF-A0A1F3UJJ8-F1
#
_cell.length_a   1.000
_cell.length_b   1.000
_cell.length_c   1.000
_cell.angle_alpha   90.00
_cell.angle_beta   90.00
_cell.angle_gamma   90.00
#
_symmetry.space_group_name_H-M   'P 1'
#
loop_
_entity.id
_entity.type
_entity.pdbx_description
1 polymer ?
#
loop_
_entity_poly.entity_id
_entity_poly.type
_entity_poly.pdbx_seq_one_letter_code
_entity_poly.pdbx_strand_id
1 'polypeptide(L)'
;MLERAGEAQTTSNILMVAPAQFRHNFDTAKDNSYQERPEGFTDQELDALTSLDRHSAFAQMEGLQGKVEALDAETHELASVEFANMVETLQGKMVRVIVIADVREHDIPDSIFPNNPISLHAAEGGIAVKYPMKSDSRRAEKQLPIVETLTRDFGFRVAKVVDMSPLEESGDFVEGTGSMVLDRTNRIVYASFSQRTTPGGVEAFADFTGYKPVTFTSVDRIRKTPVYHTNVVMSVGNRFAVICTEAITDDTERTNVLNSLRETGKDIIEITTEQMNKFGG
;
A
#
# COMPACT_ATOMS: atom_id res chain seq x y z
N MET A 1 2.21 21.49 32.85
CA MET A 1 1.54 21.00 31.63
C MET A 1 1.97 19.56 31.45
N LEU A 2 1.05 18.62 31.66
CA LEU A 2 1.31 17.19 31.43
C LEU A 2 1.20 16.95 29.92
N GLU A 3 2.33 16.80 29.23
CA GLU A 3 2.34 16.22 27.89
C GLU A 3 1.77 14.81 28.02
N ARG A 4 0.63 14.57 27.35
CA ARG A 4 0.17 13.21 27.11
C ARG A 4 1.27 12.53 26.31
N ALA A 5 1.82 11.44 26.84
CA ALA A 5 2.59 10.47 26.08
C ALA A 5 1.64 9.76 25.09
N GLY A 6 1.18 10.50 24.08
CA GLY A 6 0.56 9.97 22.89
C GLY A 6 1.65 9.73 21.87
N GLU A 7 1.65 8.55 21.26
CA GLU A 7 2.58 8.19 20.19
C GLU A 7 2.51 9.25 19.09
N ALA A 8 3.64 9.83 18.70
CA ALA A 8 3.65 10.85 17.67
C ALA A 8 3.23 10.24 16.32
N GLN A 9 2.30 10.86 15.60
CA GLN A 9 1.89 10.48 14.23
C GLN A 9 2.98 10.85 13.19
N THR A 10 4.25 10.92 13.61
CA THR A 10 5.37 11.41 12.81
C THR A 10 6.58 10.52 12.97
N THR A 11 7.37 10.41 11.90
CA THR A 11 8.65 9.71 11.88
C THR A 11 9.69 10.58 11.19
N SER A 12 10.96 10.44 11.60
CA SER A 12 12.12 10.95 10.87
C SER A 12 12.82 9.89 10.02
N ASN A 13 12.29 8.66 9.99
CA ASN A 13 12.84 7.54 9.25
C ASN A 13 11.78 6.99 8.29
N ILE A 14 12.14 6.80 7.02
CA ILE A 14 11.28 6.17 6.01
C ILE A 14 12.00 4.97 5.42
N LEU A 15 11.29 3.85 5.35
CA LEU A 15 11.72 2.64 4.65
C LEU A 15 11.25 2.72 3.20
N MET A 16 12.14 2.45 2.26
CA MET A 16 11.83 2.31 0.84
C MET A 16 12.50 1.04 0.30
N VAL A 17 11.96 0.47 -0.77
CA VAL A 17 12.58 -0.64 -1.51
C VAL A 17 12.96 -0.11 -2.88
N ALA A 18 14.22 -0.29 -3.28
CA ALA A 18 14.67 0.18 -4.60
C ALA A 18 14.00 -0.64 -5.72
N PRO A 19 13.63 -0.03 -6.86
CA PRO A 19 13.14 -0.77 -8.00
C PRO A 19 14.21 -1.76 -8.48
N ALA A 20 13.95 -3.06 -8.40
CA ALA A 20 14.82 -4.09 -8.99
C ALA A 20 14.34 -4.49 -10.40
N GLN A 21 13.02 -4.60 -10.57
CA GLN A 21 12.33 -4.88 -11.84
C GLN A 21 10.92 -4.25 -11.87
N PHE A 22 10.77 -3.04 -11.35
CA PHE A 22 9.47 -2.35 -11.40
C PHE A 22 8.96 -2.26 -12.84
N ARG A 23 7.73 -2.74 -13.05
CA ARG A 23 7.09 -2.85 -14.35
C ARG A 23 5.58 -3.02 -14.19
N HIS A 24 4.84 -3.01 -15.30
CA HIS A 24 3.41 -3.28 -15.29
C HIS A 24 3.11 -4.70 -14.78
N ASN A 25 2.31 -4.81 -13.71
CA ASN A 25 1.90 -6.11 -13.16
C ASN A 25 0.49 -6.48 -13.63
N PHE A 26 0.43 -7.33 -14.66
CA PHE A 26 -0.83 -7.80 -15.25
C PHE A 26 -1.74 -8.56 -14.29
N ASP A 27 -1.21 -9.13 -13.20
CA ASP A 27 -2.03 -9.79 -12.18
C ASP A 27 -2.82 -8.79 -11.34
N THR A 28 -2.16 -7.72 -10.89
CA THR A 28 -2.80 -6.66 -10.09
C THR A 28 -3.66 -5.73 -10.93
N ALA A 29 -3.40 -5.61 -12.23
CA ALA A 29 -4.16 -4.74 -13.13
C ALA A 29 -5.64 -5.17 -13.25
N LYS A 30 -5.95 -6.44 -12.96
CA LYS A 30 -7.31 -7.01 -13.00
C LYS A 30 -8.29 -6.28 -12.06
N ASP A 31 -7.79 -5.74 -10.96
CA ASP A 31 -8.58 -5.10 -9.91
C ASP A 31 -7.92 -3.84 -9.33
N ASN A 32 -6.93 -3.28 -10.04
CA ASN A 32 -6.33 -1.99 -9.76
C ASN A 32 -6.55 -1.05 -10.96
N SER A 33 -7.56 -0.20 -10.86
CA SER A 33 -7.94 0.74 -11.93
C SER A 33 -6.90 1.83 -12.23
N TYR A 34 -5.84 1.94 -11.43
CA TYR A 34 -4.71 2.86 -11.68
C TYR A 34 -3.64 2.23 -12.56
N GLN A 35 -3.64 0.90 -12.73
CA GLN A 35 -2.80 0.24 -13.72
C GLN A 35 -3.52 0.26 -15.06
N GLU A 36 -3.38 1.39 -15.74
CA GLU A 36 -4.01 1.59 -17.04
C GLU A 36 -3.42 0.65 -18.09
N ARG A 37 -4.24 0.38 -19.10
CA ARG A 37 -3.86 -0.48 -20.23
C ARG A 37 -2.59 0.08 -20.90
N PRO A 38 -1.52 -0.72 -21.05
CA PRO A 38 -0.33 -0.26 -21.76
C PRO A 38 -0.63 -0.04 -23.25
N GLU A 39 -0.11 1.07 -23.79
CA GLU A 39 -0.27 1.42 -25.20
C GLU A 39 0.40 0.38 -26.13
N GLY A 40 -0.18 0.14 -27.31
CA GLY A 40 0.41 -0.77 -28.31
C GLY A 40 0.15 -2.27 -28.09
N PHE A 41 -0.58 -2.64 -27.03
CA PHE A 41 -1.03 -4.02 -26.77
C PHE A 41 -2.46 -4.26 -27.25
N THR A 42 -2.67 -5.34 -27.99
CA THR A 42 -3.99 -5.82 -28.40
C THR A 42 -4.73 -6.50 -27.24
N ASP A 43 -6.06 -6.63 -27.34
CA ASP A 43 -6.85 -7.32 -26.31
C ASP A 43 -6.38 -8.77 -26.13
N GLN A 44 -6.05 -9.44 -27.24
CA GLN A 44 -5.57 -10.82 -27.21
C GLN A 44 -4.24 -10.96 -26.46
N GLU A 45 -3.29 -10.03 -26.67
CA GLU A 45 -2.01 -10.00 -25.96
C GLU A 45 -2.21 -9.77 -24.45
N LEU A 46 -3.10 -8.85 -24.07
CA LEU A 46 -3.41 -8.57 -22.67
C LEU A 46 -4.12 -9.75 -21.99
N ASP A 47 -5.05 -10.39 -22.68
CA ASP A 47 -5.73 -11.58 -22.19
C ASP A 47 -4.73 -12.72 -21.93
N ALA A 48 -3.75 -12.91 -22.83
CA ALA A 48 -2.69 -13.90 -22.60
C ALA A 48 -1.80 -13.54 -21.40
N LEU A 49 -1.40 -12.28 -21.26
CA LEU A 49 -0.54 -11.81 -20.16
C LEU A 49 -1.23 -11.82 -18.79
N THR A 50 -2.56 -11.79 -18.76
CA THR A 50 -3.35 -11.81 -17.52
C THR A 50 -3.80 -13.21 -17.12
N SER A 51 -3.96 -14.13 -18.08
CA SER A 51 -4.48 -15.48 -17.85
C SER A 51 -3.40 -16.57 -17.78
N LEU A 52 -2.21 -16.30 -18.28
CA LEU A 52 -1.08 -17.23 -18.30
C LEU A 52 0.12 -16.65 -17.55
N ASP A 53 1.05 -17.52 -17.15
CA ASP A 53 2.38 -17.04 -16.80
C ASP A 53 3.07 -16.45 -18.05
N ARG A 54 4.02 -15.52 -17.82
CA ARG A 54 4.69 -14.79 -18.90
C ARG A 54 5.40 -15.72 -19.90
N HIS A 55 5.98 -16.82 -19.44
CA HIS A 55 6.67 -17.77 -20.34
C HIS A 55 5.68 -18.43 -21.30
N SER A 56 4.53 -18.88 -20.79
CA SER A 56 3.45 -19.44 -21.59
C SER A 56 2.85 -18.42 -22.56
N ALA A 57 2.65 -17.17 -22.13
CA ALA A 57 2.15 -16.11 -23.01
C ALA A 57 3.13 -15.81 -24.18
N PHE A 58 4.42 -15.70 -23.88
CA PHE A 58 5.46 -15.46 -24.89
C PHE A 58 5.60 -16.59 -25.89
N ALA A 59 5.43 -17.85 -25.45
CA ALA A 59 5.47 -19.00 -26.34
C ALA A 59 4.30 -19.04 -27.33
N GLN A 60 3.15 -18.44 -26.98
CA GLN A 60 1.94 -18.46 -27.81
C GLN A 60 1.84 -17.30 -28.80
N MET A 61 2.59 -16.22 -28.59
CA MET A 61 2.44 -14.98 -29.36
C MET A 61 3.79 -14.45 -29.84
N GLU A 62 4.02 -14.57 -31.14
CA GLU A 62 5.22 -14.04 -31.79
C GLU A 62 5.34 -12.52 -31.60
N GLY A 63 6.52 -12.06 -31.18
CA GLY A 63 6.80 -10.64 -30.95
C GLY A 63 6.30 -10.09 -29.61
N LEU A 64 5.46 -10.81 -28.85
CA LEU A 64 4.95 -10.35 -27.56
C LEU A 64 6.07 -10.16 -26.54
N GLN A 65 7.03 -11.09 -26.48
CA GLN A 65 8.17 -11.00 -25.58
C GLN A 65 8.93 -9.67 -25.76
N GLY A 66 9.32 -9.33 -26.99
CA GLY A 66 10.06 -8.10 -27.26
C GLY A 66 9.27 -6.83 -26.95
N LYS A 67 7.94 -6.85 -27.16
CA LYS A 67 7.06 -5.73 -26.76
C LYS A 67 7.04 -5.54 -25.25
N VAL A 68 6.87 -6.63 -24.49
CA VAL A 68 6.82 -6.57 -23.02
C VAL A 68 8.18 -6.18 -22.45
N GLU A 69 9.28 -6.73 -22.96
CA GLU A 69 10.64 -6.37 -22.53
C GLU A 69 10.95 -4.89 -22.77
N ALA A 70 10.48 -4.32 -23.89
CA ALA A 70 10.62 -2.90 -24.16
C ALA A 70 9.81 -2.02 -23.18
N LEU A 71 8.54 -2.38 -22.94
CA LEU A 71 7.68 -1.69 -21.95
C LEU A 71 8.27 -1.75 -20.54
N ASP A 72 8.74 -2.94 -20.14
CA ASP A 72 9.32 -3.16 -18.82
C ASP A 72 10.60 -2.34 -18.63
N ALA A 73 11.48 -2.30 -19.65
CA ALA A 73 12.71 -1.52 -19.61
C ALA A 73 12.44 -0.01 -19.47
N GLU A 74 11.52 0.53 -20.27
CA GLU A 74 11.12 1.95 -20.19
C GLU A 74 10.51 2.28 -18.82
N THR A 75 9.57 1.47 -18.35
CA THR A 75 8.91 1.65 -17.05
C THR A 75 9.92 1.63 -15.90
N HIS A 76 10.84 0.67 -15.95
CA HIS A 76 11.86 0.51 -14.92
C HIS A 76 12.86 1.68 -14.89
N GLU A 77 13.27 2.19 -16.06
CA GLU A 77 14.18 3.33 -16.16
C GLU A 77 13.54 4.60 -15.57
N LEU A 78 12.31 4.90 -15.97
CA LEU A 78 11.56 6.06 -15.45
C LEU A 78 11.37 5.96 -13.93
N ALA A 79 10.90 4.81 -13.43
CA ALA A 79 10.69 4.60 -12.01
C ALA A 79 12.00 4.69 -11.20
N SER A 80 13.13 4.26 -11.76
CA SER A 80 14.44 4.37 -11.11
C SER A 80 14.86 5.83 -10.95
N VAL A 81 14.61 6.67 -11.97
CA VAL A 81 14.87 8.12 -11.90
C VAL A 81 13.96 8.79 -10.87
N GLU A 82 12.65 8.51 -10.90
CA GLU A 82 11.69 9.08 -9.95
C GLU A 82 11.98 8.65 -8.51
N PHE A 83 12.32 7.38 -8.29
CA PHE A 83 12.72 6.85 -6.99
C PHE A 83 13.95 7.56 -6.45
N ALA A 84 15.01 7.70 -7.27
CA ALA A 84 16.22 8.41 -6.87
C ALA A 84 15.93 9.86 -6.48
N ASN A 85 15.10 10.57 -7.26
CA ASN A 85 14.68 11.93 -6.96
C ASN A 85 13.89 12.04 -5.65
N MET A 86 13.02 11.06 -5.36
CA MET A 86 12.28 11.00 -4.09
C MET A 86 13.22 10.79 -2.90
N VAL A 87 14.17 9.86 -3.02
CA VAL A 87 15.19 9.60 -1.98
C VAL A 87 15.99 10.87 -1.69
N GLU A 88 16.51 11.53 -2.72
CA GLU A 88 17.28 12.77 -2.59
C GLU A 88 16.44 13.89 -1.95
N THR A 89 15.19 14.06 -2.40
CA THR A 89 14.29 15.08 -1.87
C THR A 89 14.01 14.87 -0.39
N LEU A 90 13.69 13.65 0.03
CA LEU A 90 13.43 13.31 1.44
C LEU A 90 14.67 13.52 2.31
N GLN A 91 15.84 13.05 1.85
CA GLN A 91 17.11 13.25 2.55
C GLN A 91 17.46 14.74 2.67
N GLY A 92 17.23 15.54 1.62
CA GLY A 92 17.39 16.99 1.64
C GLY A 92 16.46 17.71 2.63
N LYS A 93 15.40 17.06 3.10
CA LYS A 93 14.51 17.51 4.19
C LYS A 93 14.84 16.89 5.55
N MET A 94 16.04 16.32 5.70
CA MET A 94 16.54 15.68 6.93
C MET A 94 15.74 14.44 7.36
N VAL A 95 15.00 13.81 6.42
CA VAL A 95 14.40 12.50 6.64
C VAL A 95 15.46 11.43 6.38
N ARG A 96 15.69 10.53 7.33
CA ARG A 96 16.55 9.36 7.11
C ARG A 96 15.82 8.35 6.25
N VAL A 97 16.27 8.22 5.00
CA VAL A 97 15.74 7.21 4.07
C VAL A 97 16.58 5.94 4.17
N ILE A 98 15.92 4.81 4.42
CA ILE A 98 16.51 3.48 4.49
C ILE A 98 16.04 2.71 3.26
N VAL A 99 16.96 2.43 2.34
CA VAL A 99 16.67 1.73 1.10
C VAL A 99 17.07 0.27 1.25
N ILE A 100 16.09 -0.62 1.05
CA ILE A 100 16.30 -2.07 0.95
C ILE A 100 16.47 -2.42 -0.52
N ALA A 101 17.45 -3.26 -0.82
CA ALA A 101 17.62 -3.81 -2.15
C ALA A 101 16.75 -5.06 -2.32
N ASP A 102 16.04 -5.11 -3.44
CA ASP A 102 15.47 -6.33 -4.00
C ASP A 102 16.41 -6.86 -5.10
N VAL A 103 16.25 -8.13 -5.50
CA VAL A 103 17.01 -8.75 -6.58
C VAL A 103 16.08 -9.23 -7.68
N ARG A 104 16.60 -9.22 -8.91
CA ARG A 104 15.84 -9.51 -10.14
C ARG A 104 15.22 -10.90 -10.15
N GLU A 105 15.87 -11.84 -9.48
CA GLU A 105 15.49 -13.25 -9.43
C GLU A 105 14.21 -13.50 -8.61
N HIS A 106 13.79 -12.56 -7.76
CA HIS A 106 12.56 -12.71 -6.98
C HIS A 106 11.28 -12.50 -7.81
N ASP A 107 11.36 -11.81 -8.95
CA ASP A 107 10.24 -11.54 -9.84
C ASP A 107 9.02 -10.86 -9.17
N ILE A 108 9.27 -9.92 -8.25
CA ILE A 108 8.25 -9.19 -7.48
C ILE A 108 8.19 -7.71 -7.89
N PRO A 109 7.52 -7.36 -9.00
CA PRO A 109 7.63 -6.02 -9.61
C PRO A 109 7.05 -4.89 -8.73
N ASP A 110 6.11 -5.21 -7.84
CA ASP A 110 5.48 -4.24 -6.92
C ASP A 110 6.24 -4.09 -5.58
N SER A 111 7.42 -4.70 -5.44
CA SER A 111 8.23 -4.66 -4.21
C SER A 111 8.62 -3.26 -3.75
N ILE A 112 8.62 -2.30 -4.68
CA ILE A 112 8.81 -0.86 -4.43
C ILE A 112 7.75 -0.27 -3.46
N PHE A 113 6.63 -0.96 -3.22
CA PHE A 113 5.57 -0.58 -2.30
C PHE A 113 5.60 -1.40 -0.99
N PRO A 114 6.61 -1.22 -0.11
CA PRO A 114 6.78 -2.02 1.11
C PRO A 114 5.69 -1.79 2.15
N ASN A 115 4.86 -0.75 1.97
CA ASN A 115 3.78 -0.37 2.87
C ASN A 115 2.63 -1.42 2.91
N ASN A 116 2.56 -2.28 1.90
CA ASN A 116 1.52 -3.30 1.71
C ASN A 116 1.87 -4.66 2.39
N PRO A 117 3.04 -5.27 2.15
CA PRO A 117 3.38 -6.56 2.75
C PRO A 117 3.75 -6.47 4.24
N ILE A 118 4.18 -5.30 4.72
CA ILE A 118 4.69 -5.15 6.09
C ILE A 118 4.37 -3.77 6.69
N SER A 119 4.22 -3.71 8.02
CA SER A 119 4.24 -2.47 8.77
C SER A 119 5.03 -2.62 10.08
N LEU A 120 5.50 -1.48 10.60
CA LEU A 120 6.35 -1.40 11.78
C LEU A 120 5.64 -0.58 12.87
N HIS A 121 5.65 -1.12 14.09
CA HIS A 121 4.88 -0.67 15.24
C HIS A 121 5.81 -0.53 16.45
N ALA A 122 6.65 0.50 16.40
CA ALA A 122 7.71 0.73 17.39
C ALA A 122 7.15 1.00 18.79
N ALA A 123 6.05 1.75 18.86
CA ALA A 123 5.46 2.17 20.12
C ALA A 123 4.67 1.04 20.80
N GLU A 124 4.19 0.08 20.02
CA GLU A 124 3.57 -1.17 20.45
C GLU A 124 4.59 -2.23 20.92
N GLY A 125 5.76 -1.79 21.41
CA GLY A 125 6.82 -2.67 21.90
C GLY A 125 7.77 -3.20 20.81
N GLY A 126 7.78 -2.59 19.62
CA GLY A 126 8.67 -2.98 18.52
C GLY A 126 8.15 -4.21 17.78
N ILE A 127 6.94 -4.12 17.23
CA ILE A 127 6.32 -5.20 16.46
C ILE A 127 6.48 -4.93 14.97
N ALA A 128 6.78 -5.97 14.19
CA ALA A 128 6.63 -5.97 12.75
C ALA A 128 5.46 -6.90 12.38
N VAL A 129 4.55 -6.44 11.52
CA VAL A 129 3.39 -7.24 11.07
C VAL A 129 3.52 -7.50 9.58
N LYS A 130 3.50 -8.77 9.17
CA LYS A 130 3.39 -9.20 7.78
C LYS A 130 1.93 -9.51 7.45
N TYR A 131 1.50 -9.13 6.25
CA TYR A 131 0.07 -9.05 5.93
C TYR A 131 -0.40 -10.07 4.88
N PRO A 132 -1.65 -10.55 4.99
CA PRO A 132 -2.29 -11.34 3.95
C PRO A 132 -2.59 -10.45 2.73
N MET A 133 -2.11 -10.86 1.56
CA MET A 133 -2.26 -10.10 0.33
C MET A 133 -3.10 -10.86 -0.69
N LYS A 134 -3.95 -10.11 -1.41
CA LYS A 134 -4.94 -10.71 -2.31
C LYS A 134 -4.28 -11.32 -3.54
N SER A 135 -3.38 -10.58 -4.18
CA SER A 135 -2.70 -11.01 -5.40
C SER A 135 -1.56 -11.98 -5.10
N ASP A 136 -1.59 -13.16 -5.73
CA ASP A 136 -0.56 -14.19 -5.55
C ASP A 136 0.83 -13.69 -5.92
N SER A 137 0.92 -12.93 -7.03
CA SER A 137 2.17 -12.31 -7.52
C SER A 137 2.88 -11.46 -6.47
N ARG A 138 2.12 -10.85 -5.56
CA ARG A 138 2.67 -9.97 -4.54
C ARG A 138 3.10 -10.73 -3.29
N ARG A 139 2.52 -11.89 -2.97
CA ARG A 139 2.74 -12.58 -1.68
C ARG A 139 4.21 -12.86 -1.38
N ALA A 140 5.03 -13.07 -2.41
CA ALA A 140 6.48 -13.26 -2.28
C ALA A 140 7.23 -12.03 -1.74
N GLU A 141 6.69 -10.81 -1.85
CA GLU A 141 7.30 -9.58 -1.33
C GLU A 141 7.58 -9.64 0.19
N LYS A 142 6.80 -10.44 0.93
CA LYS A 142 6.99 -10.69 2.37
C LYS A 142 8.32 -11.37 2.72
N GLN A 143 8.99 -11.96 1.73
CA GLN A 143 10.27 -12.65 1.89
C GLN A 143 11.46 -11.68 1.88
N LEU A 144 11.26 -10.42 1.45
CA LEU A 144 12.31 -9.41 1.52
C LEU A 144 12.87 -9.31 2.95
N PRO A 145 14.20 -9.19 3.12
CA PRO A 145 14.86 -9.23 4.42
C PRO A 145 14.71 -7.90 5.18
N ILE A 146 13.54 -7.24 5.13
CA ILE A 146 13.29 -5.92 5.69
C ILE A 146 13.60 -5.89 7.19
N VAL A 147 13.03 -6.82 7.96
CA VAL A 147 13.21 -6.86 9.42
C VAL A 147 14.67 -7.18 9.78
N GLU A 148 15.28 -8.14 9.08
CA GLU A 148 16.69 -8.50 9.32
C GLU A 148 17.61 -7.32 9.03
N THR A 149 17.42 -6.66 7.88
CA THR A 149 18.23 -5.50 7.48
C THR A 149 18.08 -4.36 8.48
N LEU A 150 16.84 -4.02 8.88
CA LEU A 150 16.59 -2.96 9.85
C LEU A 150 17.25 -3.23 11.21
N THR A 151 17.23 -4.48 11.68
CA THR A 151 17.80 -4.86 12.97
C THR A 151 19.33 -4.94 12.92
N ARG A 152 19.89 -5.64 11.92
CA ARG A 152 21.32 -5.89 11.78
C ARG A 152 22.11 -4.66 11.33
N ASP A 153 21.62 -3.96 10.31
CA ASP A 153 22.40 -2.94 9.60
C ASP A 153 22.08 -1.52 10.09
N PHE A 154 20.88 -1.32 10.64
CA PHE A 154 20.41 -0.01 11.08
C PHE A 154 20.12 0.09 12.59
N GLY A 155 20.23 -1.02 13.33
CA GLY A 155 20.11 -1.05 14.79
C GLY A 155 18.70 -0.84 15.33
N PHE A 156 17.66 -1.02 14.52
CA PHE A 156 16.28 -0.95 15.01
C PHE A 156 15.96 -2.16 15.90
N ARG A 157 15.12 -1.94 16.91
CA ARG A 157 14.64 -3.02 17.77
C ARG A 157 13.30 -3.52 17.27
N VAL A 158 13.26 -4.78 16.84
CA VAL A 158 12.02 -5.53 16.59
C VAL A 158 11.96 -6.66 17.60
N ALA A 159 11.05 -6.55 18.57
CA ALA A 159 10.86 -7.53 19.63
C ALA A 159 10.03 -8.74 19.16
N LYS A 160 9.13 -8.53 18.19
CA LYS A 160 8.25 -9.58 17.69
C LYS A 160 7.92 -9.36 16.21
N VAL A 161 7.93 -10.43 15.44
CA VAL A 161 7.33 -10.48 14.10
C VAL A 161 6.01 -11.24 14.22
N VAL A 162 4.94 -10.66 13.72
CA VAL A 162 3.63 -11.30 13.61
C VAL A 162 3.32 -11.51 12.14
N ASP A 163 2.98 -12.75 11.79
CA ASP A 163 2.67 -13.13 10.42
C ASP A 163 1.17 -13.43 10.32
N MET A 164 0.45 -12.55 9.61
CA MET A 164 -0.98 -12.70 9.35
C MET A 164 -1.24 -13.34 7.97
N SER A 165 -0.20 -13.72 7.22
CA SER A 165 -0.35 -14.37 5.90
C SER A 165 -1.21 -15.64 5.90
N PRO A 166 -1.32 -16.44 6.98
CA PRO A 166 -2.24 -17.59 6.98
C PRO A 166 -3.71 -17.24 6.70
N LEU A 167 -4.14 -15.99 6.91
CA LEU A 167 -5.48 -15.51 6.56
C LEU A 167 -5.75 -15.53 5.04
N GLU A 168 -4.71 -15.62 4.20
CA GLU A 168 -4.85 -15.77 2.75
C GLU A 168 -5.62 -17.05 2.39
N GLU A 169 -5.52 -18.10 3.22
CA GLU A 169 -6.22 -19.38 3.01
C GLU A 169 -7.74 -19.26 3.22
N SER A 170 -8.19 -18.33 4.08
CA SER A 170 -9.62 -18.04 4.30
C SER A 170 -10.15 -16.94 3.40
N GLY A 171 -9.30 -16.33 2.56
CA GLY A 171 -9.66 -15.18 1.72
C GLY A 171 -9.81 -13.88 2.52
N ASP A 172 -9.22 -13.81 3.71
CA ASP A 172 -9.22 -12.61 4.54
C ASP A 172 -7.96 -11.77 4.28
N PHE A 173 -8.14 -10.60 3.67
CA PHE A 173 -7.05 -9.75 3.20
C PHE A 173 -7.04 -8.41 3.92
N VAL A 174 -5.84 -7.91 4.20
CA VAL A 174 -5.60 -6.56 4.73
C VAL A 174 -4.16 -6.18 4.38
N GLU A 175 -3.97 -5.58 3.22
CA GLU A 175 -2.65 -5.22 2.65
C GLU A 175 -2.01 -4.03 3.37
N GLY A 176 -1.62 -4.25 4.62
CA GLY A 176 -0.85 -3.33 5.44
C GLY A 176 -1.42 -1.92 5.47
N THR A 177 -0.53 -0.94 5.33
CA THR A 177 -0.89 0.48 5.37
C THR A 177 -1.43 1.02 4.05
N GLY A 178 -1.53 0.18 3.00
CA GLY A 178 -2.40 0.46 1.85
C GLY A 178 -3.88 0.29 2.23
N SER A 179 -4.20 -0.85 2.83
CA SER A 179 -5.54 -1.17 3.33
C SER A 179 -5.95 -0.38 4.57
N MET A 180 -4.99 0.15 5.34
CA MET A 180 -5.24 0.78 6.63
C MET A 180 -4.57 2.13 6.76
N VAL A 181 -5.32 3.12 7.24
CA VAL A 181 -4.78 4.41 7.69
C VAL A 181 -4.89 4.46 9.21
N LEU A 182 -3.74 4.53 9.87
CA LEU A 182 -3.63 4.40 11.33
C LEU A 182 -3.52 5.78 11.99
N ASP A 183 -4.51 6.18 12.79
CA ASP A 183 -4.31 7.20 13.82
C ASP A 183 -3.69 6.53 15.04
N ARG A 184 -2.36 6.57 15.11
CA ARG A 184 -1.56 5.87 16.12
C ARG A 184 -1.76 6.47 17.49
N THR A 185 -1.82 7.81 17.58
CA THR A 185 -2.05 8.54 18.82
C THR A 185 -3.36 8.14 19.48
N ASN A 186 -4.43 7.96 18.69
CA ASN A 186 -5.77 7.64 19.20
C ASN A 186 -6.14 6.16 19.09
N ARG A 187 -5.24 5.31 18.57
CA ARG A 187 -5.48 3.87 18.35
C ARG A 187 -6.70 3.61 17.47
N ILE A 188 -6.84 4.35 16.36
CA ILE A 188 -7.95 4.17 15.39
C ILE A 188 -7.38 3.68 14.06
N VAL A 189 -7.99 2.64 13.49
CA VAL A 189 -7.70 2.19 12.13
C VAL A 189 -8.87 2.53 11.22
N TYR A 190 -8.63 3.41 10.26
CA TYR A 190 -9.57 3.67 9.18
C TYR A 190 -9.33 2.66 8.06
N ALA A 191 -10.38 2.00 7.60
CA ALA A 191 -10.30 0.97 6.56
C ALA A 191 -11.51 1.01 5.63
N SER A 192 -11.27 1.30 4.35
CA SER A 192 -12.24 1.10 3.29
C SER A 192 -12.23 -0.36 2.85
N PHE A 193 -13.39 -1.01 2.81
CA PHE A 193 -13.49 -2.36 2.29
C PHE A 193 -13.32 -2.40 0.77
N SER A 194 -12.62 -3.44 0.31
CA SER A 194 -12.30 -3.68 -1.10
C SER A 194 -11.92 -5.15 -1.29
N GLN A 195 -11.51 -5.56 -2.49
CA GLN A 195 -10.94 -6.89 -2.71
C GLN A 195 -9.64 -7.14 -1.91
N ARG A 196 -8.97 -6.08 -1.45
CA ARG A 196 -7.68 -6.12 -0.72
C ARG A 196 -7.83 -5.82 0.77
N THR A 197 -9.04 -5.47 1.21
CA THR A 197 -9.36 -5.12 2.59
C THR A 197 -10.70 -5.74 2.96
N THR A 198 -10.67 -6.90 3.62
CA THR A 198 -11.88 -7.63 4.04
C THR A 198 -12.21 -7.33 5.51
N PRO A 199 -13.49 -7.48 5.91
CA PRO A 199 -13.87 -7.36 7.32
C PRO A 199 -13.04 -8.26 8.25
N GLY A 200 -12.83 -9.54 7.89
CA GLY A 200 -12.07 -10.49 8.72
C GLY A 200 -10.60 -10.11 8.84
N GLY A 201 -9.97 -9.59 7.78
CA GLY A 201 -8.60 -9.08 7.84
C GLY A 201 -8.46 -7.88 8.79
N VAL A 202 -9.39 -6.92 8.69
CA VAL A 202 -9.43 -5.73 9.57
C VAL A 202 -9.70 -6.12 11.03
N GLU A 203 -10.65 -7.03 11.27
CA GLU A 203 -10.96 -7.55 12.62
C GLU A 203 -9.75 -8.24 13.23
N ALA A 204 -9.08 -9.14 12.51
CA ALA A 204 -7.87 -9.81 12.99
C ALA A 204 -6.74 -8.83 13.35
N PHE A 205 -6.56 -7.76 12.56
CA PHE A 205 -5.60 -6.71 12.87
C PHE A 205 -6.01 -5.92 14.12
N ALA A 206 -7.29 -5.53 14.22
CA ALA A 206 -7.84 -4.79 15.34
C ALA A 206 -7.73 -5.59 16.65
N ASP A 207 -8.06 -6.88 16.64
CA ASP A 207 -7.97 -7.78 17.79
C ASP A 207 -6.52 -7.96 18.26
N PHE A 208 -5.60 -8.14 17.31
CA PHE A 208 -4.18 -8.33 17.62
C PHE A 208 -3.54 -7.05 18.18
N THR A 209 -3.84 -5.90 17.59
CA THR A 209 -3.18 -4.63 17.93
C THR A 209 -3.94 -3.80 18.96
N GLY A 210 -5.24 -4.01 19.13
CA GLY A 210 -6.11 -3.17 19.95
C GLY A 210 -6.46 -1.82 19.32
N TYR A 211 -6.26 -1.65 18.01
CA TYR A 211 -6.79 -0.48 17.29
C TYR A 211 -8.31 -0.61 17.16
N LYS A 212 -9.05 0.48 17.38
CA LYS A 212 -10.49 0.55 17.14
C LYS A 212 -10.74 0.74 15.63
N PRO A 213 -11.48 -0.16 14.97
CA PRO A 213 -11.78 0.00 13.56
C PRO A 213 -12.86 1.06 13.32
N VAL A 214 -12.65 1.88 12.30
CA VAL A 214 -13.65 2.75 11.65
C VAL A 214 -13.67 2.35 10.18
N THR A 215 -14.66 1.52 9.84
CA THR A 215 -14.77 0.90 8.53
C THR A 215 -15.79 1.61 7.66
N PHE A 216 -15.55 1.64 6.36
CA PHE A 216 -16.44 2.24 5.37
C PHE A 216 -16.24 1.58 3.99
N THR A 217 -16.98 2.04 3.00
CA THR A 217 -16.79 1.69 1.59
C THR A 217 -16.49 2.95 0.78
N SER A 218 -15.70 2.82 -0.27
CA SER A 218 -15.33 3.95 -1.12
C SER A 218 -15.32 3.61 -2.61
N VAL A 219 -15.65 4.60 -3.43
CA VAL A 219 -15.81 4.47 -4.88
C VAL A 219 -15.13 5.64 -5.58
N ASP A 220 -14.33 5.37 -6.61
CA ASP A 220 -13.87 6.38 -7.56
C ASP A 220 -15.09 6.93 -8.31
N ARG A 221 -15.44 8.20 -8.07
CA ARG A 221 -16.64 8.81 -8.67
C ARG A 221 -16.50 9.05 -10.17
N ILE A 222 -15.30 9.00 -10.73
CA ILE A 222 -15.04 9.13 -12.17
C ILE A 222 -15.14 7.76 -12.83
N ARG A 223 -14.35 6.78 -12.36
CA ARG A 223 -14.31 5.42 -12.94
C ARG A 223 -15.49 4.53 -12.54
N LYS A 224 -16.24 4.91 -11.50
CA LYS A 224 -17.37 4.16 -10.92
C LYS A 224 -16.98 2.77 -10.40
N THR A 225 -15.75 2.63 -9.94
CA THR A 225 -15.21 1.39 -9.38
C THR A 225 -14.85 1.56 -7.91
N PRO A 226 -14.88 0.50 -7.09
CA PRO A 226 -14.38 0.56 -5.72
C PRO A 226 -12.93 1.05 -5.69
N VAL A 227 -12.58 1.90 -4.72
CA VAL A 227 -11.17 2.25 -4.49
C VAL A 227 -10.51 1.08 -3.76
N TYR A 228 -9.37 0.61 -4.29
CA TYR A 228 -8.77 -0.64 -3.84
C TYR A 228 -8.05 -0.54 -2.48
N HIS A 229 -7.55 0.64 -2.10
CA HIS A 229 -6.81 0.88 -0.86
C HIS A 229 -7.29 2.16 -0.16
N THR A 230 -7.30 2.12 1.16
CA THR A 230 -7.77 3.23 2.01
C THR A 230 -6.86 4.45 1.92
N ASN A 231 -5.55 4.25 1.77
CA ASN A 231 -4.57 5.34 1.68
C ASN A 231 -4.67 6.15 0.38
N VAL A 232 -5.43 5.69 -0.61
CA VAL A 232 -5.79 6.49 -1.80
C VAL A 232 -6.88 7.49 -1.46
N VAL A 233 -7.77 7.14 -0.52
CA VAL A 233 -8.94 7.94 -0.14
C VAL A 233 -8.59 8.98 0.93
N MET A 234 -7.68 8.64 1.85
CA MET A 234 -7.38 9.46 3.01
C MET A 234 -6.00 9.22 3.62
N SER A 235 -5.56 10.18 4.44
CA SER A 235 -4.38 10.11 5.29
C SER A 235 -4.61 10.86 6.60
N VAL A 236 -3.90 10.45 7.67
CA VAL A 236 -4.03 11.07 9.00
C VAL A 236 -2.66 11.51 9.50
N GLY A 237 -2.54 12.80 9.79
CA GLY A 237 -1.40 13.43 10.45
C GLY A 237 -1.66 13.74 11.92
N ASN A 238 -0.71 14.42 12.58
CA ASN A 238 -0.84 14.80 13.99
C ASN A 238 -2.09 15.65 14.26
N ARG A 239 -2.34 16.64 13.39
CA ARG A 239 -3.35 17.69 13.60
C ARG A 239 -4.45 17.74 12.55
N PHE A 240 -4.25 17.11 11.42
CA PHE A 240 -5.19 17.14 10.31
C PHE A 240 -5.33 15.76 9.68
N ALA A 241 -6.40 15.59 8.93
CA ALA A 241 -6.61 14.45 8.05
C ALA A 241 -7.00 14.97 6.66
N VAL A 242 -6.43 14.36 5.62
CA VAL A 242 -6.84 14.58 4.24
C VAL A 242 -7.82 13.47 3.88
N ILE A 243 -8.94 13.80 3.25
CA ILE A 243 -9.96 12.79 2.89
C ILE A 243 -10.80 13.22 1.69
N CYS A 244 -11.01 12.28 0.76
CA CYS A 244 -11.99 12.42 -0.31
C CYS A 244 -13.38 11.96 0.16
N THR A 245 -14.14 12.87 0.77
CA THR A 245 -15.48 12.57 1.32
C THR A 245 -16.47 12.13 0.23
N GLU A 246 -16.30 12.63 -1.00
CA GLU A 246 -17.11 12.26 -2.17
C GLU A 246 -17.02 10.77 -2.53
N ALA A 247 -15.91 10.12 -2.17
CA ALA A 247 -15.68 8.70 -2.43
C ALA A 247 -16.51 7.81 -1.49
N ILE A 248 -16.89 8.31 -0.31
CA ILE A 248 -17.71 7.58 0.68
C ILE A 248 -19.19 7.87 0.40
N THR A 249 -19.81 6.98 -0.39
CA THR A 249 -21.16 7.21 -0.91
C THR A 249 -22.27 7.00 0.12
N ASP A 250 -22.03 6.15 1.13
CA ASP A 250 -22.99 5.97 2.23
C ASP A 250 -22.88 7.12 3.23
N ASP A 251 -24.00 7.79 3.48
CA ASP A 251 -24.06 8.98 4.34
C ASP A 251 -23.78 8.66 5.82
N THR A 252 -24.12 7.45 6.26
CA THR A 252 -23.88 7.00 7.64
C THR A 252 -22.40 6.71 7.84
N GLU A 253 -21.78 5.95 6.94
CA GLU A 253 -20.34 5.68 6.94
C GLU A 253 -19.55 6.99 6.87
N ARG A 254 -19.90 7.89 5.94
CA ARG A 254 -19.24 9.20 5.81
C ARG A 254 -19.35 10.02 7.09
N THR A 255 -20.53 10.08 7.69
CA THR A 255 -20.75 10.77 8.96
C THR A 255 -19.91 10.17 10.09
N ASN A 256 -19.84 8.84 10.17
CA ASN A 256 -19.07 8.13 11.19
C ASN A 256 -17.56 8.41 11.08
N VAL A 257 -17.00 8.36 9.85
CA VAL A 257 -15.60 8.69 9.60
C VAL A 257 -15.29 10.13 10.00
N LEU A 258 -16.11 11.09 9.55
CA LEU A 258 -15.90 12.50 9.86
C LEU A 258 -16.04 12.81 11.35
N ASN A 259 -17.00 12.17 12.05
CA ASN A 259 -17.15 12.33 13.49
C ASN A 259 -15.94 11.76 14.23
N SER A 260 -15.45 10.58 13.85
CA SER A 260 -14.25 9.99 14.45
C SER A 260 -13.01 10.89 14.31
N LEU A 261 -12.81 11.52 13.15
CA LEU A 261 -11.72 12.47 12.93
C LEU A 261 -11.88 13.75 13.77
N ARG A 262 -13.11 14.27 13.89
CA ARG A 262 -13.40 15.45 14.71
C ARG A 262 -13.23 15.18 16.21
N GLU A 263 -13.67 14.02 16.67
CA GLU A 263 -13.55 13.59 18.08
C GLU A 263 -12.09 13.49 18.53
N THR A 264 -11.18 13.16 17.61
CA THR A 264 -9.73 13.13 17.85
C THR A 264 -9.05 14.49 17.63
N GLY A 265 -9.84 15.54 17.36
CA GLY A 265 -9.37 16.92 17.21
C GLY A 265 -8.64 17.20 15.90
N LYS A 266 -8.88 16.40 14.85
CA LYS A 266 -8.26 16.61 13.53
C LYS A 266 -9.01 17.68 12.75
N ASP A 267 -8.24 18.60 12.18
CA ASP A 267 -8.72 19.48 11.10
C ASP A 267 -8.92 18.64 9.83
N ILE A 268 -10.10 18.69 9.23
CA ILE A 268 -10.41 17.91 8.03
C ILE A 268 -10.12 18.75 6.79
N ILE A 269 -9.22 18.25 5.95
CA ILE A 269 -8.90 18.81 4.63
C ILE A 269 -9.58 17.93 3.60
N GLU A 270 -10.66 18.43 3.00
CA GLU A 270 -11.38 17.70 1.96
C GLU A 270 -10.67 17.88 0.60
N ILE A 271 -10.53 16.78 -0.13
CA ILE A 271 -10.04 16.76 -1.51
C ILE A 271 -11.13 16.25 -2.46
N THR A 272 -11.08 16.67 -3.71
CA THR A 272 -12.03 16.21 -4.73
C THR A 272 -11.66 14.82 -5.26
N THR A 273 -12.61 14.16 -5.93
CA THR A 273 -12.32 12.90 -6.63
C THR A 273 -11.16 13.02 -7.62
N GLU A 274 -11.02 14.14 -8.34
CA GLU A 274 -9.91 14.38 -9.27
C GLU A 274 -8.56 14.46 -8.56
N GLN A 275 -8.52 15.05 -7.36
CA GLN A 275 -7.31 15.12 -6.55
C GLN A 275 -6.96 13.76 -5.95
N MET A 276 -7.97 13.01 -5.48
CA MET A 276 -7.80 11.62 -5.04
C MET A 276 -7.21 10.75 -6.15
N ASN A 277 -7.72 10.87 -7.38
CA ASN A 277 -7.24 10.13 -8.55
C ASN A 277 -5.85 10.56 -9.03
N LYS A 278 -5.24 11.59 -8.41
CA LYS A 278 -3.83 11.99 -8.55
C LYS A 278 -3.01 11.68 -7.30
N PHE A 279 -3.49 10.75 -6.46
CA PHE A 279 -2.86 10.35 -5.20
C PHE A 279 -2.70 11.50 -4.19
N GLY A 280 -3.69 12.39 -4.11
CA GLY A 280 -3.73 13.46 -3.12
C GLY A 280 -4.24 13.06 -1.73
N GLY A 281 -4.68 11.80 -1.58
CA GLY A 281 -5.19 11.21 -0.33
C GLY A 281 -4.18 11.19 0.81
#